data_AF-A0A2A2KWR9-F1
#
_entry.id   AF-A0A2A2KWR9-F1
#
_cell.length_a   1.000
_cell.length_b   1.000
_cell.length_c   1.000
_cell.angle_alpha   90.00
_cell.angle_beta   90.00
_cell.angle_gamma   90.00
#
_symmetry.space_group_name_H-M   'P 1'
#
loop_
_entity.id
_entity.type
_entity.pdbx_description
1 polymer ?
#
loop_
_entity_poly.entity_id
_entity_poly.type
_entity_poly.pdbx_seq_one_letter_code
_entity_poly.pdbx_strand_id
1 'polypeptide(L)'
;MLLNLPPELVLITIRHLSIADVKQLAWSNRRIMQIVRRNRPQALNEFWLTSDMSNIFGQYSDKNTFLFDIMFKNGIFSNGFKTIIRNEEDKVRYADVDRKTLSSFRKYCLYLKKQEKSKKGAEPWMNYVGMHQNPDDNVTEEPFLALHLLIPRIDIQNLTIVNCNSDQLGSIIKVLDASCAKIDRSILHCRNAIFSSNSDERMFTNSVFLERSVATFEIATPPFISQLLQMPQFRDKSWLLSEATNEQCVSMLSVKEAKLIRILSGKLSICEFMAVINA
;
A
#
# COMPACT_ATOMS: atom_id res chain seq x y z
N MET A 1 5.00 1.97 -32.46
CA MET A 1 6.01 0.99 -31.98
C MET A 1 5.42 -0.18 -31.21
N LEU A 2 4.63 0.02 -30.14
CA LEU A 2 4.04 -1.08 -29.34
C LEU A 2 3.16 -2.06 -30.15
N LEU A 3 2.52 -1.60 -31.23
CA LEU A 3 1.60 -2.41 -32.05
C LEU A 3 2.27 -3.52 -32.85
N ASN A 4 3.58 -3.46 -33.05
CA ASN A 4 4.34 -4.49 -33.79
C ASN A 4 5.11 -5.42 -32.85
N LEU A 5 5.10 -5.14 -31.53
CA LEU A 5 5.76 -6.00 -30.56
C LEU A 5 4.94 -7.29 -30.33
N PRO A 6 5.61 -8.42 -30.05
CA PRO A 6 4.96 -9.62 -29.54
C PRO A 6 4.15 -9.34 -28.25
N PRO A 7 3.05 -10.07 -27.99
CA PRO A 7 2.22 -9.87 -26.79
C PRO A 7 3.02 -9.92 -25.48
N GLU A 8 4.07 -10.72 -25.42
CA GLU A 8 4.93 -10.92 -24.26
C GLU A 8 5.72 -9.65 -23.93
N LEU A 9 6.27 -8.96 -24.93
CA LEU A 9 6.98 -7.69 -24.74
C LEU A 9 6.02 -6.56 -24.36
N VAL A 10 4.81 -6.57 -24.93
CA VAL A 10 3.74 -5.64 -24.52
C VAL A 10 3.37 -5.87 -23.05
N LEU A 11 3.29 -7.13 -22.59
CA LEU A 11 3.01 -7.46 -21.19
C LEU A 11 4.11 -7.02 -20.25
N ILE A 12 5.39 -7.21 -20.61
CA ILE A 12 6.52 -6.72 -19.83
C ILE A 12 6.41 -5.20 -19.68
N THR A 13 6.14 -4.48 -20.77
CA THR A 13 6.00 -3.02 -20.76
C THR A 13 4.85 -2.59 -19.82
N ILE A 14 3.68 -3.21 -19.94
CA ILE A 14 2.50 -2.92 -19.11
C ILE A 14 2.75 -3.16 -17.63
N ARG A 15 3.63 -4.11 -17.25
CA ARG A 15 3.94 -4.37 -15.83
C ARG A 15 4.63 -3.20 -15.13
N HIS A 16 5.37 -2.39 -15.88
CA HIS A 16 6.10 -1.25 -15.33
C HIS A 16 5.26 0.04 -15.27
N LEU A 17 4.09 0.04 -15.90
CA LEU A 17 3.20 1.19 -16.00
C LEU A 17 2.18 1.24 -14.85
N SER A 18 1.75 2.45 -14.50
CA SER A 18 0.66 2.65 -13.54
C SER A 18 -0.67 2.16 -14.11
N ILE A 19 -1.66 1.84 -13.26
CA ILE A 19 -3.01 1.50 -13.74
C ILE A 19 -3.59 2.57 -14.67
N ALA A 20 -3.35 3.85 -14.38
CA ALA A 20 -3.86 4.95 -15.19
C ALA A 20 -3.25 4.94 -16.60
N ASP A 21 -1.94 4.74 -16.70
CA ASP A 21 -1.24 4.66 -17.98
C ASP A 21 -1.66 3.41 -18.76
N VAL A 22 -1.79 2.26 -18.08
CA VAL A 22 -2.28 1.01 -18.67
C VAL A 22 -3.71 1.18 -19.20
N LYS A 23 -4.57 1.91 -18.47
CA LYS A 23 -5.91 2.24 -18.93
C LYS A 23 -5.87 3.07 -20.20
N GLN A 24 -5.09 4.15 -20.23
CA GLN A 24 -4.93 4.99 -21.41
C GLN A 24 -4.38 4.20 -22.61
N LEU A 25 -3.40 3.34 -22.38
CA LEU A 25 -2.85 2.42 -23.38
C LEU A 25 -3.88 1.43 -23.90
N ALA A 26 -4.70 0.86 -23.02
CA ALA A 26 -5.75 -0.06 -23.44
C ALA A 26 -6.73 0.61 -24.41
N TRP A 27 -7.10 1.87 -24.15
CA TRP A 27 -8.00 2.64 -25.03
C TRP A 27 -7.34 3.12 -26.33
N SER A 28 -6.02 3.04 -26.47
CA SER A 28 -5.32 3.43 -27.70
C SER A 28 -5.50 2.44 -28.86
N ASN A 29 -5.71 1.15 -28.58
CA ASN A 29 -5.81 0.13 -29.62
C ASN A 29 -6.52 -1.16 -29.16
N ARG A 30 -7.31 -1.78 -30.04
CA ARG A 30 -8.05 -3.03 -29.77
C ARG A 30 -7.18 -4.21 -29.37
N ARG A 31 -5.99 -4.38 -29.96
CA ARG A 31 -5.03 -5.44 -29.61
C ARG A 31 -4.52 -5.26 -28.18
N ILE A 32 -4.12 -4.04 -27.82
CA ILE A 32 -3.64 -3.70 -26.47
C ILE A 32 -4.79 -3.85 -25.46
N MET A 33 -6.00 -3.39 -25.80
CA MET A 33 -7.21 -3.61 -24.99
C MET A 33 -7.42 -5.09 -24.66
N GLN A 34 -7.31 -5.99 -25.65
CA GLN A 34 -7.47 -7.44 -25.41
C GLN A 34 -6.37 -8.00 -24.50
N ILE A 35 -5.12 -7.58 -24.68
CA ILE A 35 -4.00 -7.98 -23.82
C ILE A 35 -4.23 -7.50 -22.39
N VAL A 36 -4.58 -6.22 -22.20
CA VAL A 36 -4.87 -5.64 -20.88
C VAL A 36 -6.07 -6.32 -20.24
N ARG A 37 -7.15 -6.55 -20.98
CA ARG A 37 -8.36 -7.20 -20.45
C ARG A 37 -8.11 -8.62 -19.95
N ARG A 38 -7.20 -9.36 -20.60
CA ARG A 38 -6.82 -10.73 -20.19
C ARG A 38 -5.84 -10.76 -19.01
N ASN A 39 -4.89 -9.82 -18.95
CA ASN A 39 -3.74 -9.92 -18.04
C ASN A 39 -3.74 -8.87 -16.91
N ARG A 40 -4.41 -7.74 -17.11
CA ARG A 40 -4.50 -6.59 -16.18
C ARG A 40 -5.94 -6.00 -16.18
N PRO A 41 -7.00 -6.81 -16.00
CA PRO A 41 -8.38 -6.31 -16.07
C PRO A 41 -8.68 -5.20 -15.06
N GLN A 42 -7.98 -5.19 -13.91
CA GLN A 42 -8.08 -4.11 -12.92
C GLN A 42 -7.86 -2.72 -13.52
N ALA A 43 -6.99 -2.59 -14.53
CA ALA A 43 -6.71 -1.28 -15.12
C ALA A 43 -7.90 -0.68 -15.89
N LEU A 44 -8.86 -1.53 -16.28
CA LEU A 44 -10.07 -1.09 -16.99
C LEU A 44 -11.20 -0.73 -16.04
N ASN A 45 -11.04 -0.96 -14.74
CA ASN A 45 -12.06 -0.62 -13.76
C ASN A 45 -12.16 0.90 -13.59
N GLU A 46 -13.34 1.37 -13.19
CA GLU A 46 -13.53 2.75 -12.73
C GLU A 46 -12.97 2.90 -11.32
N PHE A 47 -12.24 3.99 -11.09
CA PHE A 47 -11.87 4.41 -9.74
C PHE A 47 -13.11 4.92 -9.01
N TRP A 48 -13.37 4.39 -7.83
CA TRP A 48 -14.57 4.75 -7.04
C TRP A 48 -14.31 5.97 -6.16
N LEU A 49 -13.09 6.05 -5.65
CA LEU A 49 -12.58 7.16 -4.88
C LEU A 49 -11.43 7.78 -5.67
N THR A 50 -11.50 9.08 -5.88
CA THR A 50 -10.52 9.88 -6.63
C THR A 50 -9.64 10.62 -5.64
N SER A 51 -8.48 11.12 -6.08
CA SER A 51 -7.43 11.77 -5.28
C SER A 51 -7.90 12.93 -4.38
N ASP A 52 -9.12 13.44 -4.56
CA ASP A 52 -9.75 14.40 -3.64
C ASP A 52 -10.13 13.82 -2.28
N MET A 53 -10.00 12.50 -2.09
CA MET A 53 -10.58 11.76 -0.96
C MET A 53 -9.69 10.60 -0.50
N SER A 54 -8.41 10.84 -0.23
CA SER A 54 -7.43 9.77 -0.44
C SER A 54 -6.25 9.74 0.53
N ASN A 55 -6.48 10.21 1.76
CA ASN A 55 -5.62 9.85 2.87
C ASN A 55 -6.19 8.58 3.50
N ILE A 56 -5.49 7.46 3.30
CA ILE A 56 -5.86 6.16 3.82
C ILE A 56 -4.94 5.81 4.98
N PHE A 57 -5.52 5.51 6.14
CA PHE A 57 -4.81 5.03 7.31
C PHE A 57 -5.16 3.57 7.51
N GLY A 58 -4.15 2.69 7.46
CA GLY A 58 -4.30 1.27 7.68
C GLY A 58 -3.62 0.86 8.99
N GLN A 59 -4.36 0.23 9.88
CA GLN A 59 -3.83 -0.37 11.10
C GLN A 59 -4.16 -1.86 11.12
N TYR A 60 -3.20 -2.68 11.54
CA TYR A 60 -3.46 -4.09 11.78
C TYR A 60 -4.41 -4.27 12.98
N SER A 61 -5.41 -5.14 12.83
CA SER A 61 -6.32 -5.54 13.90
C SER A 61 -5.96 -6.94 14.40
N ASP A 62 -6.35 -7.98 13.66
CA ASP A 62 -6.21 -9.38 14.05
C ASP A 62 -6.36 -10.33 12.84
N LYS A 63 -5.73 -11.51 12.86
CA LYS A 63 -5.91 -12.59 11.86
C LYS A 63 -5.94 -12.12 10.38
N ASN A 64 -4.92 -11.38 9.93
CA ASN A 64 -4.82 -10.81 8.57
C ASN A 64 -5.90 -9.78 8.21
N THR A 65 -6.55 -9.20 9.21
CA THR A 65 -7.47 -8.09 9.05
C THR A 65 -6.79 -6.77 9.37
N PHE A 66 -7.19 -5.75 8.64
CA PHE A 66 -6.73 -4.39 8.81
C PHE A 66 -7.93 -3.48 8.90
N LEU A 67 -7.92 -2.58 9.89
CA LEU A 67 -8.86 -1.49 9.95
C LEU A 67 -8.32 -0.37 9.07
N PHE A 68 -9.14 0.09 8.13
CA PHE A 68 -8.80 1.20 7.26
C PHE A 68 -9.74 2.38 7.43
N ASP A 69 -9.16 3.57 7.57
CA ASP A 69 -9.88 4.83 7.58
C ASP A 69 -9.59 5.59 6.29
N ILE A 70 -10.62 6.20 5.72
CA ILE A 70 -10.51 7.19 4.64
C ILE A 70 -10.77 8.57 5.25
N MET A 71 -9.80 9.46 5.09
CA MET A 71 -9.93 10.87 5.41
C MET A 71 -10.09 11.68 4.12
N PHE A 72 -11.17 12.47 4.09
CA PHE A 72 -11.52 13.37 3.00
C PHE A 72 -10.78 14.72 3.16
N LYS A 73 -10.57 15.44 2.04
CA LYS A 73 -9.85 16.74 2.06
C LYS A 73 -10.50 17.79 2.97
N ASN A 74 -11.81 17.71 3.18
CA ASN A 74 -12.55 18.61 4.05
C ASN A 74 -12.54 18.19 5.54
N GLY A 75 -11.75 17.17 5.90
CA GLY A 75 -11.63 16.69 7.28
C GLY A 75 -12.77 15.77 7.73
N ILE A 76 -13.67 15.34 6.84
CA ILE A 76 -14.60 14.26 7.15
C ILE A 76 -13.82 12.93 7.20
N PHE A 77 -14.18 12.07 8.14
CA PHE A 77 -13.61 10.74 8.31
C PHE A 77 -14.67 9.69 8.01
N SER A 78 -14.29 8.62 7.31
CA SER A 78 -15.02 7.36 7.47
C SER A 78 -14.56 6.75 8.79
N ASN A 79 -15.49 6.43 9.70
CA ASN A 79 -15.18 5.68 10.90
C ASN A 79 -14.86 4.22 10.55
N GLY A 80 -13.60 3.93 10.19
CA GLY A 80 -12.96 2.62 10.04
C GLY A 80 -13.77 1.50 9.40
N PHE A 81 -13.34 0.99 8.24
CA PHE A 81 -13.89 -0.25 7.70
C PHE A 81 -12.90 -1.40 7.81
N LYS A 82 -13.42 -2.58 8.14
CA LYS A 82 -12.60 -3.80 8.20
C LYS A 82 -12.27 -4.31 6.81
N THR A 83 -10.98 -4.59 6.61
CA THR A 83 -10.47 -5.25 5.41
C THR A 83 -9.78 -6.55 5.75
N ILE A 84 -9.66 -7.43 4.77
CA ILE A 84 -9.01 -8.73 4.92
C ILE A 84 -8.09 -9.05 3.75
N ILE A 85 -6.94 -9.66 4.06
CA ILE A 85 -6.06 -10.27 3.07
C ILE A 85 -6.44 -11.75 2.95
N ARG A 86 -7.03 -12.13 1.81
CA ARG A 86 -7.40 -13.51 1.48
C ARG A 86 -6.21 -14.26 0.88
N ASN A 87 -6.00 -15.51 1.30
CA ASN A 87 -5.13 -16.44 0.58
C ASN A 87 -5.83 -16.91 -0.73
N GLU A 88 -5.13 -17.67 -1.59
CA GLU A 88 -5.68 -18.09 -2.89
C GLU A 88 -6.94 -18.97 -2.78
N GLU A 89 -7.00 -19.86 -1.79
CA GLU A 89 -8.17 -20.72 -1.56
C GLU A 89 -9.40 -19.91 -1.13
N ASP A 90 -9.20 -18.98 -0.19
CA ASP A 90 -10.26 -18.11 0.31
C ASP A 90 -10.74 -17.11 -0.75
N LYS A 91 -9.88 -16.68 -1.68
CA LYS A 91 -10.32 -15.86 -2.83
C LYS A 91 -11.37 -16.57 -3.67
N VAL A 92 -11.23 -17.89 -3.85
CA VAL A 92 -12.22 -18.69 -4.57
C VAL A 92 -13.46 -18.90 -3.70
N ARG A 93 -13.26 -19.31 -2.45
CA ARG A 93 -14.35 -19.63 -1.51
C ARG A 93 -15.28 -18.46 -1.23
N TYR A 94 -14.74 -17.25 -1.09
CA TYR A 94 -15.50 -16.04 -0.73
C TYR A 94 -15.77 -15.11 -1.92
N ALA A 95 -15.49 -15.53 -3.16
CA ALA A 95 -15.56 -14.68 -4.35
C ALA A 95 -16.90 -13.93 -4.51
N ASP A 96 -18.02 -14.61 -4.29
CA ASP A 96 -19.36 -14.02 -4.45
C ASP A 96 -19.72 -13.08 -3.31
N VAL A 97 -19.35 -13.43 -2.08
CA VAL A 97 -19.54 -12.58 -0.89
C VAL A 97 -18.70 -11.30 -1.05
N ASP A 98 -17.42 -11.45 -1.36
CA ASP A 98 -16.50 -10.33 -1.56
C ASP A 98 -17.01 -9.42 -2.70
N ARG A 99 -17.54 -9.97 -3.79
CA ARG A 99 -18.14 -9.18 -4.89
C ARG A 99 -19.38 -8.39 -4.44
N LYS A 100 -20.28 -9.01 -3.66
CA LYS A 100 -21.48 -8.35 -3.12
C LYS A 100 -21.09 -7.22 -2.16
N THR A 101 -20.23 -7.50 -1.19
CA THR A 101 -19.73 -6.52 -0.21
C THR A 101 -19.08 -5.34 -0.91
N LEU A 102 -18.23 -5.62 -1.90
CA LEU A 102 -17.52 -4.61 -2.66
C LEU A 102 -18.49 -3.73 -3.48
N SER A 103 -19.56 -4.30 -4.03
CA SER A 103 -20.63 -3.53 -4.72
C SER A 103 -21.37 -2.60 -3.76
N SER A 104 -21.69 -3.07 -2.55
CA SER A 104 -22.29 -2.23 -1.50
C SER A 104 -21.34 -1.11 -1.06
N PHE A 105 -20.04 -1.41 -0.96
CA PHE A 105 -19.03 -0.41 -0.60
C PHE A 105 -18.85 0.67 -1.68
N ARG A 106 -18.97 0.31 -2.96
CA ARG A 106 -19.03 1.29 -4.05
C ARG A 106 -20.18 2.27 -3.85
N LYS A 107 -21.38 1.80 -3.49
CA LYS A 107 -22.54 2.66 -3.20
C LYS A 107 -22.27 3.57 -2.00
N TYR A 108 -21.65 3.03 -0.96
CA TYR A 108 -21.23 3.80 0.20
C TYR A 108 -20.23 4.91 -0.15
N CYS A 109 -19.23 4.64 -0.99
CA CYS A 109 -18.30 5.66 -1.48
C CYS A 109 -19.03 6.81 -2.21
N LEU A 110 -20.06 6.49 -3.01
CA LEU A 110 -20.89 7.50 -3.67
C LEU A 110 -21.74 8.30 -2.68
N TYR A 111 -22.26 7.64 -1.64
CA TYR A 111 -22.94 8.29 -0.53
C TYR A 111 -22.01 9.27 0.20
N LEU A 112 -20.79 8.85 0.54
CA LEU A 112 -19.78 9.71 1.18
C LEU A 112 -19.46 10.94 0.33
N LYS A 113 -19.28 10.77 -0.99
CA LYS A 113 -19.13 11.89 -1.94
C LYS A 113 -20.30 12.88 -1.91
N LYS A 114 -21.52 12.38 -1.75
CA LYS A 114 -22.72 13.23 -1.65
C LYS A 114 -22.75 13.98 -0.31
N GLN A 115 -22.37 13.33 0.79
CA GLN A 115 -22.31 13.97 2.11
C GLN A 115 -21.19 15.01 2.21
N GLU A 116 -20.04 14.74 1.58
CA GLU A 116 -18.95 15.70 1.49
C GLU A 116 -19.41 17.02 0.84
N LYS A 117 -20.10 16.93 -0.30
CA LYS A 117 -20.67 18.09 -1.00
C LYS A 117 -21.73 18.82 -0.18
N SER A 118 -22.50 18.09 0.63
CA SER A 118 -23.55 18.68 1.47
C SER A 118 -23.03 19.19 2.82
N LYS A 119 -21.74 18.97 3.14
CA LYS A 119 -21.10 19.27 4.44
C LYS A 119 -21.84 18.66 5.64
N LYS A 120 -22.50 17.52 5.44
CA LYS A 120 -23.17 16.78 6.51
C LYS A 120 -22.27 15.67 7.04
N GLY A 121 -22.49 15.28 8.30
CA GLY A 121 -21.89 14.07 8.85
C GLY A 121 -22.24 12.85 8.00
N ALA A 122 -21.28 11.95 7.82
CA ALA A 122 -21.49 10.69 7.14
C ALA A 122 -21.73 9.58 8.16
N GLU A 123 -22.68 8.69 7.86
CA GLU A 123 -22.86 7.47 8.64
C GLU A 123 -21.65 6.54 8.50
N PRO A 124 -21.23 5.84 9.56
CA PRO A 124 -20.23 4.77 9.49
C PRO A 124 -20.61 3.65 8.52
N TRP A 125 -19.60 2.93 8.03
CA TRP A 125 -19.80 1.83 7.07
C TRP A 125 -20.76 0.75 7.60
N MET A 126 -20.58 0.31 8.84
CA MET A 126 -21.44 -0.68 9.47
C MET A 126 -22.91 -0.24 9.53
N ASN A 127 -23.17 1.03 9.88
CA ASN A 127 -24.50 1.60 9.91
C ASN A 127 -25.12 1.69 8.52
N TYR A 128 -24.33 2.15 7.53
CA TYR A 128 -24.78 2.25 6.15
C TYR A 128 -25.20 0.87 5.61
N VAL A 129 -24.40 -0.15 5.90
CA VAL A 129 -24.69 -1.54 5.54
C VAL A 129 -26.00 -2.01 6.17
N GLY A 130 -26.16 -1.84 7.48
CA GLY A 130 -27.37 -2.28 8.20
C GLY A 130 -28.66 -1.62 7.70
N MET A 131 -28.59 -0.38 7.22
CA MET A 131 -29.75 0.34 6.69
C MET A 131 -30.10 0.02 5.22
N HIS A 132 -29.14 -0.49 4.44
CA HIS A 132 -29.27 -0.60 2.98
C HIS A 132 -29.06 -2.02 2.43
N GLN A 133 -28.88 -3.02 3.30
CA GLN A 133 -28.92 -4.45 2.92
C GLN A 133 -30.32 -5.04 3.10
N ASN A 134 -30.59 -6.17 2.42
CA ASN A 134 -31.90 -6.81 2.47
C ASN A 134 -32.20 -7.29 3.91
N PRO A 135 -33.46 -7.21 4.37
CA PRO A 135 -33.85 -7.64 5.71
C PRO A 135 -33.53 -9.12 6.03
N ASP A 136 -33.45 -9.98 5.01
CA ASP A 136 -33.12 -11.39 5.15
C ASP A 136 -31.63 -11.66 5.39
N ASP A 137 -30.77 -10.69 5.07
CA ASP A 137 -29.35 -10.73 5.42
C ASP A 137 -29.22 -10.20 6.86
N ASN A 138 -29.33 -11.09 7.85
CA ASN A 138 -29.06 -10.76 9.25
C ASN A 138 -27.58 -10.34 9.41
N VAL A 139 -27.28 -9.05 9.22
CA VAL A 139 -25.93 -8.51 9.42
C VAL A 139 -25.67 -8.33 10.91
N THR A 140 -25.22 -9.40 11.56
CA THR A 140 -24.77 -9.35 12.95
C THR A 140 -23.33 -8.85 13.09
N GLU A 141 -22.54 -8.89 12.01
CA GLU A 141 -21.13 -8.50 11.99
C GLU A 141 -20.80 -7.60 10.80
N GLU A 142 -19.88 -6.65 11.01
CA GLU A 142 -19.41 -5.76 9.95
C GLU A 142 -18.73 -6.55 8.82
N PRO A 143 -19.13 -6.36 7.55
CA PRO A 143 -18.60 -7.16 6.46
C PRO A 143 -17.18 -6.73 6.07
N PHE A 144 -16.28 -7.72 5.92
CA PHE A 144 -14.91 -7.49 5.48
C PHE A 144 -14.81 -7.12 4.01
N LEU A 145 -13.95 -6.15 3.71
CA LEU A 145 -13.55 -5.79 2.35
C LEU A 145 -12.25 -6.48 1.96
N ALA A 146 -12.30 -7.31 0.92
CA ALA A 146 -11.11 -7.99 0.43
C ALA A 146 -10.12 -6.98 -0.19
N LEU A 147 -8.94 -6.85 0.43
CA LEU A 147 -7.98 -5.78 0.10
C LEU A 147 -7.49 -5.86 -1.35
N HIS A 148 -7.29 -7.08 -1.86
CA HIS A 148 -6.89 -7.34 -3.24
C HIS A 148 -7.92 -6.86 -4.29
N LEU A 149 -9.19 -6.72 -3.91
CA LEU A 149 -10.22 -6.12 -4.76
C LEU A 149 -10.35 -4.62 -4.51
N LEU A 150 -10.24 -4.19 -3.25
CA LEU A 150 -10.46 -2.79 -2.90
C LEU A 150 -9.39 -1.87 -3.48
N ILE A 151 -8.12 -2.17 -3.21
CA ILE A 151 -6.98 -1.28 -3.47
C ILE A 151 -6.84 -0.85 -4.94
N PRO A 152 -6.98 -1.73 -5.96
CA PRO A 152 -6.91 -1.32 -7.36
C PRO A 152 -7.96 -0.30 -7.81
N ARG A 153 -9.02 -0.08 -7.01
CA ARG A 153 -10.18 0.75 -7.36
C ARG A 153 -10.17 2.11 -6.67
N ILE A 154 -9.11 2.43 -5.95
CA ILE A 154 -8.94 3.68 -5.23
C ILE A 154 -7.67 4.36 -5.72
N ASP A 155 -7.76 5.66 -5.98
CA ASP A 155 -6.61 6.53 -6.23
C ASP A 155 -6.16 7.13 -4.89
N ILE A 156 -5.00 6.70 -4.37
CA ILE A 156 -4.55 7.00 -3.01
C ILE A 156 -3.49 8.09 -3.04
N GLN A 157 -3.76 9.27 -2.45
CA GLN A 157 -2.76 10.33 -2.36
C GLN A 157 -1.75 10.05 -1.24
N ASN A 158 -2.23 9.70 -0.04
CA ASN A 158 -1.36 9.33 1.07
C ASN A 158 -1.84 8.03 1.70
N LEU A 159 -0.97 7.03 1.73
CA LEU A 159 -1.19 5.78 2.47
C LEU A 159 -0.30 5.75 3.71
N THR A 160 -0.90 5.66 4.88
CA THR A 160 -0.16 5.46 6.13
C THR A 160 -0.48 4.08 6.70
N ILE A 161 0.53 3.23 6.86
CA ILE A 161 0.40 1.91 7.47
C ILE A 161 1.07 1.93 8.83
N VAL A 162 0.36 1.53 9.89
CA VAL A 162 0.86 1.61 11.26
C VAL A 162 0.76 0.29 12.02
N ASN A 163 1.62 0.12 13.02
CA ASN A 163 1.55 -0.95 14.02
C ASN A 163 1.58 -2.39 13.46
N CYS A 164 2.27 -2.62 12.35
CA CYS A 164 2.49 -3.97 11.82
C CYS A 164 3.77 -4.60 12.37
N ASN A 165 3.77 -5.93 12.55
CA ASN A 165 4.99 -6.73 12.60
C ASN A 165 5.50 -7.03 11.16
N SER A 166 6.63 -7.73 11.04
CA SER A 166 7.27 -8.03 9.75
C SER A 166 6.39 -8.87 8.82
N ASP A 167 5.77 -9.93 9.32
CA ASP A 167 4.89 -10.80 8.52
C ASP A 167 3.65 -10.07 7.99
N GLN A 168 3.02 -9.27 8.84
CA GLN A 168 1.85 -8.46 8.51
C GLN A 168 2.21 -7.41 7.46
N LEU A 169 3.33 -6.70 7.66
CA LEU A 169 3.82 -5.71 6.72
C LEU A 169 4.19 -6.37 5.38
N GLY A 170 4.81 -7.54 5.40
CA GLY A 170 5.11 -8.31 4.19
C GLY A 170 3.86 -8.74 3.43
N SER A 171 2.80 -9.13 4.14
CA SER A 171 1.53 -9.53 3.51
C SER A 171 0.83 -8.36 2.84
N ILE A 172 0.77 -7.19 3.48
CA ILE A 172 0.18 -6.00 2.86
C ILE A 172 1.02 -5.51 1.67
N ILE A 173 2.35 -5.49 1.78
CA ILE A 173 3.24 -5.11 0.66
C ILE A 173 3.00 -6.01 -0.56
N LYS A 174 2.89 -7.33 -0.37
CA LYS A 174 2.57 -8.27 -1.46
C LYS A 174 1.25 -7.94 -2.15
N VAL A 175 0.23 -7.57 -1.38
CA VAL A 175 -1.07 -7.15 -1.95
C VAL A 175 -0.91 -5.84 -2.72
N LEU A 176 -0.19 -4.85 -2.18
CA LEU A 176 0.02 -3.56 -2.83
C LEU A 176 0.80 -3.71 -4.14
N ASP A 177 1.89 -4.48 -4.15
CA ASP A 177 2.64 -4.80 -5.36
C ASP A 177 1.79 -5.50 -6.42
N ALA A 178 1.02 -6.51 -6.02
CA ALA A 178 0.14 -7.26 -6.93
C ALA A 178 -1.04 -6.43 -7.44
N SER A 179 -1.53 -5.48 -6.63
CA SER A 179 -2.69 -4.63 -6.96
C SER A 179 -2.36 -3.60 -8.02
N CYS A 180 -1.10 -3.16 -8.09
CA CYS A 180 -0.64 -2.06 -8.93
C CYS A 180 -1.44 -0.77 -8.73
N ALA A 181 -1.95 -0.55 -7.51
CA ALA A 181 -2.69 0.65 -7.19
C ALA A 181 -1.92 1.93 -7.47
N LYS A 182 -2.67 2.99 -7.76
CA LYS A 182 -2.11 4.33 -7.87
C LYS A 182 -2.00 4.90 -6.47
N ILE A 183 -0.76 5.01 -5.98
CA ILE A 183 -0.43 5.51 -4.66
C ILE A 183 0.66 6.57 -4.81
N ASP A 184 0.31 7.84 -4.59
CA ASP A 184 1.23 8.96 -4.82
C ASP A 184 2.31 9.01 -3.73
N ARG A 185 1.93 8.81 -2.47
CA ARG A 185 2.85 8.80 -1.34
C ARG A 185 2.43 7.81 -0.27
N SER A 186 3.41 7.23 0.41
CA SER A 186 3.18 6.32 1.53
C SER A 186 4.16 6.52 2.68
N ILE A 187 3.68 6.22 3.88
CA ILE A 187 4.45 6.25 5.11
C ILE A 187 4.21 4.95 5.87
N LEU A 188 5.29 4.30 6.29
CA LEU A 188 5.23 3.06 7.08
C LEU A 188 5.69 3.35 8.51
N HIS A 189 4.80 3.26 9.49
CA HIS A 189 5.09 3.39 10.92
C HIS A 189 4.96 2.03 11.63
N CYS A 190 5.96 1.17 11.43
CA CYS A 190 5.97 -0.21 11.89
C CYS A 190 7.24 -0.48 12.72
N ARG A 191 7.45 0.27 13.81
CA ARG A 191 8.64 0.13 14.69
C ARG A 191 8.87 -1.30 15.21
N ASN A 192 7.81 -2.07 15.33
CA ASN A 192 7.83 -3.44 15.84
C ASN A 192 8.07 -4.49 14.74
N ALA A 193 8.20 -4.08 13.47
CA ALA A 193 8.54 -4.97 12.38
C ALA A 193 10.04 -5.27 12.40
N ILE A 194 10.39 -6.46 12.91
CA ILE A 194 11.77 -6.96 12.96
C ILE A 194 12.04 -7.74 11.70
N PHE A 195 13.00 -7.26 10.91
CA PHE A 195 13.45 -7.89 9.68
C PHE A 195 14.85 -8.46 9.87
N SER A 196 15.00 -9.76 9.68
CA SER A 196 16.27 -10.46 9.95
C SER A 196 16.58 -11.57 8.95
N SER A 197 15.64 -11.91 8.07
CA SER A 197 15.77 -13.01 7.13
C SER A 197 16.19 -12.53 5.73
N ASN A 198 16.80 -13.43 4.96
CA ASN A 198 17.08 -13.19 3.54
C ASN A 198 15.79 -12.96 2.72
N SER A 199 14.63 -13.48 3.17
CA SER A 199 13.36 -13.18 2.53
C SER A 199 12.91 -11.74 2.76
N ASP A 200 13.23 -11.15 3.92
CA ASP A 200 12.91 -9.76 4.22
C ASP A 200 13.74 -8.84 3.32
N GLU A 201 15.04 -9.08 3.21
CA GLU A 201 15.91 -8.32 2.30
C GLU A 201 15.35 -8.35 0.87
N ARG A 202 15.00 -9.55 0.37
CA ARG A 202 14.40 -9.71 -0.97
C ARG A 202 13.07 -8.98 -1.14
N MET A 203 12.28 -8.83 -0.07
CA MET A 203 11.06 -8.04 -0.11
C MET A 203 11.38 -6.57 -0.38
N PHE A 204 12.37 -6.01 0.33
CA PHE A 204 12.82 -4.63 0.11
C PHE A 204 13.39 -4.44 -1.30
N THR A 205 14.22 -5.36 -1.79
CA THR A 205 14.86 -5.21 -3.11
C THR A 205 13.89 -5.31 -4.27
N ASN A 206 12.84 -6.14 -4.15
CA ASN A 206 11.96 -6.49 -5.27
C ASN A 206 10.61 -5.76 -5.28
N SER A 207 10.26 -5.07 -4.19
CA SER A 207 8.96 -4.41 -4.09
C SER A 207 8.94 -3.08 -4.85
N VAL A 208 8.08 -3.01 -5.86
CA VAL A 208 7.85 -1.81 -6.67
C VAL A 208 7.11 -0.75 -5.84
N PHE A 209 6.23 -1.17 -4.93
CA PHE A 209 5.54 -0.30 -3.99
C PHE A 209 6.53 0.42 -3.05
N LEU A 210 7.47 -0.32 -2.46
CA LEU A 210 8.49 0.26 -1.58
C LEU A 210 9.41 1.22 -2.33
N GLU A 211 9.79 0.89 -3.57
CA GLU A 211 10.59 1.74 -4.44
C GLU A 211 9.86 3.05 -4.82
N ARG A 212 8.61 2.98 -5.27
CA ARG A 212 7.94 4.13 -5.91
C ARG A 212 7.14 5.01 -4.96
N SER A 213 6.41 4.39 -4.03
CA SER A 213 5.37 5.11 -3.28
C SER A 213 5.80 5.45 -1.85
N VAL A 214 6.66 4.65 -1.22
CA VAL A 214 7.06 4.89 0.17
C VAL A 214 8.06 6.03 0.27
N ALA A 215 7.69 7.11 0.97
CA ALA A 215 8.56 8.25 1.22
C ALA A 215 9.29 8.14 2.57
N THR A 216 8.65 7.50 3.55
CA THR A 216 9.17 7.40 4.91
C THR A 216 9.01 5.98 5.46
N PHE A 217 10.11 5.46 6.00
CA PHE A 217 10.15 4.21 6.76
C PHE A 217 10.39 4.52 8.23
N GLU A 218 9.58 3.93 9.09
CA GLU A 218 9.79 3.91 10.53
C GLU A 218 9.68 2.46 11.00
N ILE A 219 10.84 1.79 11.15
CA ILE A 219 10.95 0.34 11.35
C ILE A 219 12.09 0.01 12.34
N ALA A 220 12.10 -1.21 12.87
CA ALA A 220 13.28 -1.73 13.55
C ALA A 220 14.45 -1.82 12.55
N THR A 221 15.66 -1.48 13.00
CA THR A 221 16.85 -1.45 12.13
C THR A 221 17.18 -2.86 11.66
N PRO A 222 17.07 -3.16 10.34
CA PRO A 222 17.46 -4.46 9.84
C PRO A 222 18.99 -4.61 9.86
N PRO A 223 19.52 -5.85 9.98
CA PRO A 223 20.95 -6.11 9.91
C PRO A 223 21.55 -5.66 8.57
N PHE A 224 20.77 -5.73 7.48
CA PHE A 224 21.13 -5.35 6.13
C PHE A 224 20.82 -3.87 5.79
N ILE A 225 20.58 -2.99 6.79
CA ILE A 225 20.17 -1.60 6.54
C ILE A 225 21.19 -0.81 5.71
N SER A 226 22.49 -1.05 5.92
CA SER A 226 23.56 -0.35 5.21
C SER A 226 23.52 -0.63 3.71
N GLN A 227 23.24 -1.88 3.33
CA GLN A 227 23.08 -2.29 1.94
C GLN A 227 21.85 -1.66 1.31
N LEU A 228 20.71 -1.64 2.02
CA LEU A 228 19.49 -0.98 1.54
C LEU A 228 19.71 0.51 1.29
N LEU A 229 20.34 1.21 2.23
CA LEU A 229 20.54 2.65 2.13
C LEU A 229 21.44 3.06 0.96
N GLN A 230 22.32 2.17 0.50
CA GLN A 230 23.16 2.39 -0.69
C GLN A 230 22.41 2.16 -2.01
N MET A 231 21.23 1.53 -2.00
CA MET A 231 20.51 1.22 -3.22
C MET A 231 19.93 2.49 -3.88
N PRO A 232 20.04 2.66 -5.21
CA PRO A 232 19.53 3.84 -5.91
C PRO A 232 18.03 4.11 -5.70
N GLN A 233 17.22 3.07 -5.50
CA GLN A 233 15.78 3.23 -5.25
C GLN A 233 15.43 3.86 -3.90
N PHE A 234 16.37 3.92 -2.96
CA PHE A 234 16.12 4.35 -1.57
C PHE A 234 16.73 5.71 -1.22
N ARG A 235 17.36 6.39 -2.19
CA ARG A 235 18.07 7.66 -2.00
C ARG A 235 17.19 8.76 -1.40
N ASP A 236 16.07 9.11 -2.05
CA ASP A 236 15.25 10.25 -1.60
C ASP A 236 14.30 9.95 -0.43
N LYS A 237 14.54 8.86 0.30
CA LYS A 237 13.63 8.38 1.35
C LYS A 237 14.13 8.72 2.75
N SER A 238 13.17 8.93 3.64
CA SER A 238 13.43 9.22 5.05
C SER A 238 13.33 7.93 5.87
N TRP A 239 14.32 7.70 6.72
CA TRP A 239 14.45 6.50 7.53
C TRP A 239 14.47 6.87 9.00
N LEU A 240 13.55 6.31 9.76
CA LEU A 240 13.48 6.38 11.21
C LEU A 240 13.67 4.97 11.77
N LEU A 241 14.84 4.75 12.37
CA LEU A 241 15.33 3.44 12.78
C LEU A 241 15.29 3.33 14.30
N SER A 242 14.72 2.24 14.83
CA SER A 242 14.51 2.07 16.28
C SER A 242 15.82 1.98 17.07
N GLU A 243 16.63 0.97 16.80
CA GLU A 243 17.87 0.66 17.54
C GLU A 243 18.99 0.29 16.59
N ALA A 244 20.18 0.89 16.69
CA ALA A 244 21.32 0.54 15.83
C ALA A 244 22.58 0.19 16.64
N THR A 245 23.29 -0.85 16.19
CA THR A 245 24.60 -1.20 16.74
C THR A 245 25.67 -0.20 16.30
N ASN A 246 26.84 -0.26 16.95
CA ASN A 246 27.99 0.56 16.60
C ASN A 246 28.42 0.36 15.13
N GLU A 247 28.58 -0.89 14.71
CA GLU A 247 28.92 -1.24 13.32
C GLU A 247 27.89 -0.69 12.31
N GLN A 248 26.60 -0.83 12.62
CA GLN A 248 25.54 -0.29 11.78
C GLN A 248 25.60 1.24 11.70
N CYS A 249 25.78 1.93 12.83
CA CYS A 249 25.91 3.38 12.86
C CYS A 249 27.08 3.83 11.99
N VAL A 250 28.26 3.23 12.17
CA VAL A 250 29.47 3.51 11.37
C VAL A 250 29.21 3.30 9.89
N SER A 251 28.60 2.18 9.50
CA SER A 251 28.30 1.89 8.10
C SER A 251 27.32 2.89 7.46
N MET A 252 26.38 3.43 8.24
CA MET A 252 25.40 4.42 7.78
C MET A 252 25.98 5.82 7.64
N LEU A 253 27.06 6.17 8.36
CA LEU A 253 27.74 7.47 8.21
C LEU A 253 28.32 7.66 6.80
N SER A 254 28.70 6.56 6.16
CA SER A 254 29.25 6.56 4.80
C SER A 254 28.17 6.67 3.71
N VAL A 255 26.89 6.54 4.07
CA VAL A 255 25.77 6.69 3.12
C VAL A 255 25.54 8.17 2.87
N LYS A 256 25.68 8.59 1.60
CA LYS A 256 25.46 9.99 1.19
C LYS A 256 24.13 10.20 0.49
N GLU A 257 23.48 9.11 0.11
CA GLU A 257 22.38 9.16 -0.81
C GLU A 257 21.02 9.23 -0.12
N ALA A 258 20.91 8.82 1.13
CA ALA A 258 19.66 8.87 1.90
C ALA A 258 19.28 10.31 2.26
N LYS A 259 18.01 10.68 2.05
CA LYS A 259 17.50 12.04 2.37
C LYS A 259 17.60 12.37 3.85
N LEU A 260 17.24 11.42 4.72
CA LEU A 260 17.32 11.57 6.17
C LEU A 260 17.42 10.18 6.79
N ILE A 261 18.41 9.98 7.65
CA ILE A 261 18.50 8.83 8.54
C ILE A 261 18.44 9.35 9.97
N ARG A 262 17.45 8.91 10.73
CA ARG A 262 17.31 9.20 12.16
C ARG A 262 17.28 7.88 12.91
N ILE A 263 18.16 7.76 13.90
CA ILE A 263 18.24 6.61 14.79
C ILE A 263 17.68 7.05 16.14
N LEU A 264 16.68 6.35 16.66
CA LEU A 264 16.01 6.70 17.91
C LEU A 264 16.86 6.31 19.13
N SER A 265 17.52 5.15 19.07
CA SER A 265 18.39 4.63 20.11
C SER A 265 19.55 3.87 19.47
N GLY A 266 20.74 3.91 20.08
CA GLY A 266 21.91 3.24 19.52
C GLY A 266 23.17 3.52 20.30
N LYS A 267 24.26 2.84 19.91
CA LYS A 267 25.60 3.05 20.47
C LYS A 267 26.55 3.34 19.32
N LEU A 268 27.39 4.36 19.48
CA LEU A 268 28.44 4.71 18.52
C LEU A 268 29.73 5.04 19.28
N SER A 269 30.82 4.39 18.89
CA SER A 269 32.17 4.69 19.37
C SER A 269 32.63 6.02 18.81
N ILE A 270 33.04 6.94 19.69
CA ILE A 270 33.57 8.25 19.28
C ILE A 270 34.83 8.06 18.43
N CYS A 271 35.69 7.10 18.77
CA CYS A 271 36.91 6.83 18.02
C CYS A 271 36.61 6.40 16.58
N GLU A 272 35.62 5.53 16.38
CA GLU A 272 35.24 5.05 15.04
C GLU A 272 34.51 6.14 14.25
N PHE A 273 33.67 6.94 14.90
CA PHE A 273 33.05 8.12 14.28
C PHE A 273 34.10 9.10 13.73
N MET A 274 35.11 9.44 14.53
CA MET A 274 36.18 10.33 14.10
C MET A 274 37.03 9.72 12.99
N ALA A 275 37.23 8.40 12.99
CA ALA A 275 37.96 7.71 11.93
C ALA A 275 37.23 7.81 10.58
N VAL A 276 35.90 7.68 10.56
CA VAL A 276 35.10 7.79 9.33
C VAL A 276 35.03 9.23 8.79
N ILE A 277 34.94 10.23 9.66
CA ILE A 277 34.86 11.65 9.24
C ILE A 277 36.19 12.16 8.67
N ASN A 278 37.31 11.65 9.17
CA ASN A 278 38.64 12.06 8.74
C ASN A 278 39.17 11.27 7.53
N ALA A 279 38.40 10.32 7.00
CA ALA A 279 38.71 9.49 5.83
C ALA A 279 38.06 10.04 4.55
#